data_AF-A0A076MQ51-F1
#
_entry.id   AF-A0A076MQ51-F1
#
_cell.length_a   1.000
_cell.length_b   1.000
_cell.length_c   1.000
_cell.angle_alpha   90.00
_cell.angle_beta   90.00
_cell.angle_gamma   90.00
#
_symmetry.space_group_name_H-M   'P 1'
#
loop_
_entity.id
_entity.type
_entity.pdbx_description
1 polymer ?
#
loop_
_entity_poly.entity_id
_entity_poly.type
_entity_poly.pdbx_seq_one_letter_code
_entity_poly.pdbx_strand_id
1 'polypeptide(L)' 'MRRHLRGRKVVNHPAVGTTDLAYDDFALPGDPHVSITTYTAEPGTPSADALTLLATWAEAQKQPQTITSNDGRRTRPRHP' A
#
# COMPACT_ATOMS: atom_id res chain seq x y z
N MET A 1 20.14 -3.53 -14.38
CA MET A 1 19.20 -4.62 -14.72
C MET A 1 17.86 -4.28 -14.11
N ARG A 2 16.78 -4.23 -14.91
CA ARG A 2 15.44 -3.82 -14.45
C ARG A 2 14.69 -5.08 -14.02
N ARG A 3 14.53 -5.32 -12.72
CA ARG A 3 13.82 -6.49 -12.20
C ARG A 3 12.32 -6.15 -12.18
N HIS A 4 11.59 -6.72 -13.13
CA HIS A 4 10.13 -6.69 -13.20
C HIS A 4 9.64 -8.12 -12.97
N LEU A 5 8.93 -8.37 -11.86
CA LEU A 5 8.29 -9.66 -11.62
C LEU A 5 6.78 -9.52 -11.78
N ARG A 6 6.15 -10.53 -12.38
CA ARG A 6 4.70 -10.59 -12.55
C ARG A 6 4.17 -11.95 -12.11
N GLY A 7 2.95 -12.00 -11.61
CA GLY A 7 2.29 -13.26 -11.28
C GLY A 7 0.85 -13.08 -10.80
N ARG A 8 0.25 -14.16 -10.29
CA ARG A 8 -1.08 -14.14 -9.68
C ARG A 8 -1.00 -14.48 -8.20
N LYS A 9 -1.86 -13.85 -7.42
CA LYS A 9 -1.97 -14.04 -5.98
C LYS A 9 -3.44 -14.16 -5.60
N VAL A 10 -3.76 -15.22 -4.87
CA VAL A 10 -5.07 -15.40 -4.25
C VAL A 10 -4.98 -14.88 -2.82
N VAL A 11 -5.86 -13.95 -2.47
CA VAL A 11 -5.95 -13.36 -1.14
C VAL A 11 -7.32 -13.69 -0.57
N ASN A 12 -7.37 -14.13 0.69
CA ASN A 12 -8.62 -14.29 1.40
C ASN A 12 -8.82 -13.11 2.36
N HIS A 13 -9.57 -12.11 1.93
CA HIS A 13 -9.81 -10.89 2.70
C HIS A 13 -11.11 -11.02 3.51
N PRO A 14 -11.11 -10.72 4.81
CA PRO A 14 -12.26 -11.00 5.69
C PRO A 14 -13.55 -10.27 5.27
N ALA A 15 -13.45 -9.09 4.65
CA ALA A 15 -14.61 -8.30 4.24
C ALA A 15 -15.14 -8.61 2.82
N VAL A 16 -14.30 -9.14 1.93
CA VAL A 16 -14.66 -9.33 0.50
C VAL A 16 -14.47 -10.77 0.01
N GLY A 17 -14.03 -11.67 0.89
CA GLY A 17 -13.79 -13.07 0.59
C GLY A 17 -12.54 -13.30 -0.23
N THR A 18 -12.59 -14.34 -1.08
CA THR A 18 -11.46 -14.73 -1.93
C THR A 18 -11.35 -13.83 -3.14
N THR A 19 -10.16 -13.25 -3.35
CA THR A 19 -9.85 -12.34 -4.46
C THR A 19 -8.62 -12.84 -5.19
N ASP A 20 -8.75 -13.06 -6.49
CA ASP A 20 -7.63 -13.36 -7.39
C ASP A 20 -7.10 -12.06 -7.99
N LEU A 21 -5.82 -11.79 -7.79
CA LEU A 21 -5.15 -10.55 -8.19
C LEU A 21 -3.91 -10.87 -9.02
N ALA A 22 -3.71 -10.15 -10.12
CA ALA A 22 -2.40 -10.04 -10.73
C ALA A 22 -1.52 -9.12 -9.88
N TYR A 23 -0.22 -9.41 -9.82
CA TYR A 23 0.74 -8.52 -9.18
C TYR A 23 1.89 -8.20 -10.13
N ASP A 24 2.39 -6.97 -10.03
CA ASP A 24 3.57 -6.48 -10.71
C ASP A 24 4.51 -5.86 -9.67
N ASP A 25 5.75 -6.35 -9.58
CA ASP A 25 6.78 -5.83 -8.69
C ASP A 25 7.85 -5.06 -9.47
N PHE A 26 8.12 -3.84 -9.02
CA PHE A 26 9.02 -2.88 -9.67
C PHE A 26 10.10 -2.46 -8.67
N ALA A 27 11.36 -2.82 -8.93
CA ALA A 27 12.48 -2.26 -8.18
C ALA A 27 12.64 -0.76 -8.48
N LEU A 28 12.83 0.06 -7.43
CA LEU A 28 12.98 1.50 -7.60
C LEU A 28 14.36 1.84 -8.17
N PRO A 29 14.47 2.66 -9.23
CA PRO A 29 15.76 3.14 -9.70
C PRO A 29 16.45 3.97 -8.62
N GLY A 30 17.66 3.56 -8.22
CA GLY A 30 18.48 4.28 -7.25
C GLY A 30 18.56 3.66 -5.85
N ASP A 31 17.66 2.73 -5.50
CA ASP A 31 17.74 1.97 -4.26
C ASP A 31 17.31 0.50 -4.49
N PRO A 32 18.23 -0.48 -4.41
CA PRO A 32 17.92 -1.89 -4.63
C PRO A 32 17.10 -2.54 -3.50
N HIS A 33 16.93 -1.85 -2.37
CA HIS A 33 16.15 -2.33 -1.23
C HIS A 33 14.70 -1.87 -1.25
N VAL A 34 14.32 -0.99 -2.17
CA VAL A 34 12.96 -0.48 -2.30
C VAL A 34 12.30 -1.05 -3.56
N SER A 35 11.09 -1.60 -3.39
CA SER A 35 10.25 -2.02 -4.50
C SER A 35 8.81 -1.52 -4.34
N ILE A 36 8.13 -1.39 -5.47
CA ILE A 36 6.72 -1.06 -5.56
C ILE A 36 6.02 -2.30 -6.09
N THR A 37 5.07 -2.83 -5.33
CA THR A 37 4.19 -3.92 -5.79
C THR A 37 2.80 -3.38 -6.08
N THR A 38 2.33 -3.52 -7.31
CA THR A 38 0.98 -3.17 -7.74
C THR A 38 0.14 -4.44 -7.83
N TYR A 39 -1.09 -4.40 -7.30
CA TYR A 39 -2.06 -5.48 -7.45
C TYR A 39 -3.22 -5.00 -8.31
N THR A 40 -3.64 -5.82 -9.27
CA THR A 40 -4.72 -5.52 -10.21
C THR A 40 -5.68 -6.69 -10.33
N ALA A 41 -6.92 -6.41 -10.74
CA ALA A 41 -7.93 -7.41 -11.05
C ALA A 41 -8.44 -7.18 -12.48
N GLU A 42 -8.84 -8.27 -13.15
CA GLU A 42 -9.41 -8.19 -14.48
C GLU A 42 -10.77 -7.46 -14.44
N PRO A 43 -11.04 -6.47 -15.30
CA PRO A 43 -12.31 -5.75 -15.31
C PRO A 43 -13.52 -6.67 -15.49
N GLY A 44 -14.63 -6.36 -14.80
CA GLY A 44 -15.86 -7.15 -14.88
C GLY A 44 -15.81 -8.49 -14.12
N THR A 45 -14.76 -8.74 -13.33
CA THR A 45 -14.67 -9.91 -12.44
C THR A 45 -15.07 -9.56 -11.01
N PRO A 46 -15.50 -10.56 -10.20
CA PRO A 46 -15.75 -10.35 -8.78
C PRO A 46 -14.54 -9.77 -8.01
N SER A 47 -13.31 -10.06 -8.47
CA SER A 47 -12.10 -9.48 -7.90
C SER A 47 -12.00 -7.97 -8.11
N ALA A 48 -12.47 -7.45 -9.24
CA ALA A 48 -12.50 -6.01 -9.52
C ALA A 48 -13.53 -5.28 -8.65
N ASP A 49 -14.69 -5.90 -8.44
CA ASP A 49 -15.73 -5.39 -7.53
C ASP A 49 -15.21 -5.39 -6.09
N ALA A 50 -14.50 -6.45 -5.68
CA ALA A 50 -13.86 -6.54 -4.38
C ALA A 50 -12.81 -5.43 -4.17
N LEU A 51 -11.95 -5.16 -5.15
CA LEU A 51 -10.99 -4.04 -5.08
C LEU A 51 -11.69 -2.68 -4.97
N THR A 52 -12.79 -2.48 -5.70
CA THR A 52 -13.59 -1.25 -5.63
C THR A 52 -14.17 -1.05 -4.24
N LEU A 53 -14.76 -2.11 -3.66
CA LEU A 53 -15.33 -2.07 -2.31
C LEU A 53 -14.27 -1.78 -1.25
N LEU A 54 -13.09 -2.41 -1.35
CA LEU A 54 -11.96 -2.14 -0.47
C LEU A 54 -11.46 -0.69 -0.59
N ALA A 55 -11.42 -0.14 -1.80
CA ALA A 55 -11.03 1.26 -2.01
C ALA A 55 -12.03 2.22 -1.35
N THR A 56 -13.33 2.00 -1.51
CA THR A 56 -14.36 2.80 -0.82
C THR A 56 -14.22 2.72 0.70
N TRP A 57 -13.95 1.53 1.24
CA TRP A 57 -13.73 1.36 2.68
C TRP A 57 -12.46 2.08 3.17
N ALA A 58 -11.36 2.00 2.42
CA ALA A 58 -10.11 2.69 2.76
C ALA A 58 -10.30 4.22 2.81
N GLU A 59 -11.06 4.80 1.89
CA GLU A 59 -11.39 6.23 1.92
C GLU A 59 -12.23 6.59 3.15
N ALA A 60 -13.14 5.72 3.60
CA ALA A 60 -13.86 5.92 4.85
C ALA A 60 -12.94 5.86 6.10
N GLN A 61 -11.80 5.16 6.02
CA GLN A 61 -10.81 5.06 7.10
C GLN A 61 -9.77 6.19 7.10
N LYS A 62 -9.71 7.03 6.07
CA LYS A 62 -8.89 8.25 6.08
C LYS A 62 -9.47 9.26 7.08
N GLN A 63 -9.24 9.03 8.38
CA GLN A 63 -9.21 10.13 9.33
C GLN A 63 -8.09 11.07 8.92
N PRO A 64 -8.29 12.40 8.98
CA PRO A 64 -7.23 13.35 8.69
C PRO A 64 -6.05 13.02 9.59
N GLN A 65 -5.00 12.47 8.97
CA GLN A 65 -3.72 12.28 9.62
C GLN A 65 -3.19 13.70 9.85
N THR A 66 -3.56 14.30 10.98
CA THR A 66 -2.93 15.53 11.46
C THR A 66 -1.49 15.13 11.70
N ILE A 67 -0.63 15.45 10.74
CA ILE A 67 0.81 15.42 10.86
C ILE A 67 1.15 16.46 11.95
N THR A 68 1.02 16.06 13.20
CA THR A 68 1.63 16.80 14.31
C THR A 68 3.12 16.55 14.17
N SER A 69 3.79 17.42 13.42
CA SER A 69 5.24 17.58 13.52
C SER A 69 5.57 17.85 14.99
N ASN A 70 5.97 16.81 15.70
CA ASN A 70 6.51 16.91 17.05
C ASN A 70 7.93 17.47 16.95
N ASP A 71 8.03 18.75 16.56
CA ASP A 71 9.26 19.53 16.63
C ASP A 71 9.24 20.35 17.93
N GLY A 72 9.39 19.66 19.06
CA GLY A 72 9.27 20.29 20.38
C GLY A 72 10.18 19.75 21.47
N ARG A 73 11.14 18.85 21.18
CA ARG A 73 11.97 18.23 22.24
C ARG A 73 13.44 18.07 21.91
N ARG A 74 14.11 19.12 21.41
CA ARG A 74 15.59 19.15 21.35
C ARG A 74 16.23 20.46 21.81
N THR A 75 15.62 21.19 22.75
CA THR A 75 16.34 22.17 23.57
C THR A 75 16.46 21.66 25.00
N ARG A 76 17.54 20.91 25.26
CA ARG A 76 18.05 20.74 26.64
C ARG A 76 19.16 21.77 26.84
N PRO A 77 18.99 22.81 27.66
CA PRO A 77 20.12 23.57 28.14
C PRO A 77 20.86 22.70 29.17
N ARG A 78 22.17 22.52 29.00
CA ARG A 78 23.02 21.96 30.05
C ARG A 78 24.17 22.92 30.32
N HIS A 79 23.97 23.75 31.34
CA HIS A 79 25.02 24.42 32.11
C HIS A 79 24.78 24.01 33.58
N PRO A 80 25.76 24.09 34.50
CA PRO A 80 26.95 24.95 34.54
C PRO A 80 28.22 24.36 33.93
#